data_AF-A0A351F7F3-F1
#
_entry.id   AF-A0A351F7F3-F1
#
_cell.length_a   1.000
_cell.length_b   1.000
_cell.length_c   1.000
_cell.angle_alpha   90.00
_cell.angle_beta   90.00
_cell.angle_gamma   90.00
#
_symmetry.space_group_name_H-M   'P 1'
#
loop_
_entity.id
_entity.type
_entity.pdbx_description
1 polymer ?
#
loop_
_entity_poly.entity_id
_entity_poly.type
_entity_poly.pdbx_seq_one_letter_code
_entity_poly.pdbx_strand_id
1 'polypeptide(L)'
;MQKKNSLVQDFKKYSLKKFAVDNVYFVIGCLLYSLGVNIFAIPNKIAQSGMTGVAIIINYLFPQCPVGFTGFLLNVPLIILAWIFIGKFF
;
A
#
# COMPACT_ATOMS: atom_id res chain seq x y z
N MET A 1 -15.83 -28.37 -14.18
CA MET A 1 -16.76 -27.92 -13.11
C MET A 1 -16.27 -28.17 -11.67
N GLN A 2 -15.10 -28.78 -11.41
CA GLN A 2 -14.63 -29.13 -10.06
C GLN A 2 -13.81 -28.03 -9.32
N LYS A 3 -13.29 -27.01 -10.02
CA LYS A 3 -12.35 -26.02 -9.45
C LYS A 3 -12.99 -24.92 -8.58
N LYS A 4 -14.31 -24.74 -8.66
CA LYS A 4 -15.03 -23.68 -7.91
C LYS A 4 -15.20 -24.01 -6.42
N ASN A 5 -15.20 -25.30 -6.06
CA ASN A 5 -15.46 -25.75 -4.70
C ASN A 5 -14.24 -25.71 -3.78
N SER A 6 -13.00 -25.60 -4.30
CA SER A 6 -11.82 -25.44 -3.45
C SER A 6 -11.70 -24.01 -2.90
N LEU A 7 -11.93 -23.00 -3.73
CA LEU A 7 -11.75 -21.58 -3.35
C LEU A 7 -12.70 -21.14 -2.22
N VAL A 8 -13.89 -21.75 -2.12
CA VAL A 8 -14.88 -21.42 -1.09
C VAL A 8 -14.56 -22.08 0.26
N GLN A 9 -13.79 -23.18 0.26
CA GLN A 9 -13.42 -23.87 1.51
C GLN A 9 -12.28 -23.18 2.27
N ASP A 10 -11.40 -22.45 1.58
CA ASP A 10 -10.31 -21.69 2.23
C ASP A 10 -10.84 -20.53 3.09
N PHE A 11 -11.93 -19.87 2.68
CA PHE A 11 -12.54 -18.79 3.46
C PHE A 11 -13.19 -19.27 4.77
N LYS A 12 -13.66 -20.52 4.82
CA LYS A 12 -14.38 -21.07 5.97
C LYS A 12 -13.45 -21.51 7.12
N LYS A 13 -12.13 -21.54 6.89
CA LYS A 13 -11.11 -21.96 7.87
C LYS A 13 -10.27 -20.79 8.40
N TYR A 14 -10.76 -19.55 8.30
CA TYR A 14 -10.18 -18.45 9.06
C TYR A 14 -10.80 -18.40 10.46
N SER A 15 -10.05 -18.87 11.45
CA SER A 15 -10.39 -18.66 12.86
C SER A 15 -10.36 -17.16 13.14
N LEU A 16 -11.46 -16.60 13.69
CA LEU A 16 -11.56 -15.19 14.09
C LEU A 16 -10.38 -14.74 14.97
N LYS A 17 -9.84 -15.66 15.79
CA LYS A 17 -8.65 -15.41 16.61
C LYS A 17 -7.40 -15.15 15.76
N LYS A 18 -7.23 -15.91 14.67
CA LYS A 18 -6.10 -15.77 13.75
C LYS A 18 -6.22 -14.47 12.94
N PHE A 19 -7.43 -14.15 12.48
CA PHE A 19 -7.70 -12.89 11.80
C PHE A 19 -7.40 -11.68 12.70
N ALA A 20 -7.83 -11.69 13.97
CA ALA A 20 -7.54 -10.62 14.91
C ALA A 20 -6.04 -10.42 15.14
N VAL A 21 -5.30 -11.52 15.30
CA VAL A 21 -3.84 -11.50 15.49
C VAL A 21 -3.13 -10.98 14.24
N ASP A 22 -3.53 -11.43 13.05
CA ASP A 22 -2.96 -10.95 11.78
C ASP A 22 -3.18 -9.44 11.59
N ASN A 23 -4.35 -8.92 11.96
CA ASN A 23 -4.63 -7.47 11.91
C ASN A 23 -3.77 -6.67 12.89
N VAL A 24 -3.52 -7.19 14.09
CA VAL A 24 -2.63 -6.53 15.07
C VAL A 24 -1.22 -6.44 14.52
N TYR A 25 -0.69 -7.53 13.95
CA TYR A 25 0.63 -7.51 13.30
C TYR A 25 0.66 -6.56 12.10
N PHE A 26 -0.41 -6.49 11.33
CA PHE A 26 -0.53 -5.56 10.20
C PHE A 26 -0.46 -4.10 10.66
N VAL A 27 -1.22 -3.74 11.70
CA VAL A 27 -1.23 -2.38 12.26
C VAL A 27 0.15 -2.02 12.80
N ILE A 28 0.82 -2.93 13.51
CA ILE A 28 2.18 -2.71 14.02
C ILE A 28 3.15 -2.50 12.85
N GLY A 29 3.06 -3.30 11.80
CA GLY A 29 3.86 -3.14 10.59
C GLY A 29 3.64 -1.79 9.92
N CYS A 30 2.40 -1.35 9.77
CA CYS A 30 2.06 -0.04 9.23
C CYS A 30 2.59 1.12 10.09
N LEU A 31 2.53 0.99 11.41
CA LEU A 31 3.07 1.99 12.33
C LEU A 31 4.59 2.10 12.21
N LEU A 32 5.30 0.96 12.21
CA LEU A 32 6.76 0.92 12.02
C LEU A 32 7.16 1.49 10.66
N TYR A 33 6.42 1.18 9.60
CA TYR A 33 6.65 1.73 8.27
C TYR A 33 6.45 3.25 8.24
N SER A 34 5.35 3.75 8.81
CA SER A 34 5.06 5.19 8.87
C SER A 34 6.13 5.96 9.66
N LEU A 35 6.57 5.41 10.80
CA LEU A 35 7.67 5.99 11.58
C LEU A 35 8.98 5.99 10.79
N GLY A 36 9.29 4.90 10.08
CA GLY A 36 10.45 4.82 9.20
C GLY A 36 10.44 5.88 8.10
N VAL A 37 9.28 6.08 7.46
CA VAL A 37 9.10 7.12 6.44
C VAL A 37 9.28 8.52 7.02
N ASN A 38 8.66 8.81 8.17
CA ASN A 38 8.70 10.15 8.76
C ASN A 38 10.09 10.51 9.31
N ILE A 39 10.78 9.57 9.96
CA ILE A 39 12.07 9.80 10.63
C ILE A 39 13.25 9.66 9.66
N PHE A 40 13.17 8.78 8.65
CA PHE A 40 14.28 8.54 7.72
C PHE A 40 14.03 9.10 6.32
N ALA A 41 12.85 8.88 5.73
CA ALA A 41 12.63 9.22 4.32
C ALA A 41 12.40 10.73 4.09
N ILE A 42 11.65 11.39 4.99
CA ILE A 42 11.36 12.83 4.89
C ILE A 42 12.63 13.69 5.10
N PRO A 43 13.41 13.56 6.20
CA PRO A 43 14.56 14.43 6.43
C PRO A 43 15.75 14.10 5.53
N ASN A 44 16.00 12.83 5.22
CA ASN A 44 17.13 12.44 4.37
C ASN A 44 16.81 12.47 2.87
N LYS A 45 15.59 12.84 2.47
CA LYS A 45 15.16 12.94 1.06
C LYS A 45 15.44 11.66 0.28
N ILE A 46 15.32 10.52 0.95
CA ILE A 46 15.57 9.21 0.35
C ILE A 46 14.31 8.86 -0.44
N ALA A 47 14.38 9.03 -1.76
CA ALA A 47 13.34 8.58 -2.66
C ALA A 47 13.22 7.04 -2.54
N GLN A 48 12.18 6.57 -1.83
CA GLN A 48 11.81 5.16 -1.86
C GLN A 48 11.39 4.77 -3.28
N SER A 49 11.68 3.55 -3.71
CA SER A 49 11.31 3.08 -5.04
C SER A 49 9.79 3.12 -5.29
N GLY A 50 9.37 3.46 -6.52
CA GLY A 50 7.96 3.54 -6.94
C GLY A 50 7.33 4.94 -6.82
N MET A 51 6.00 5.01 -6.68
CA MET A 51 5.27 6.30 -6.60
C MET A 51 5.57 7.10 -5.32
N THR A 52 5.98 6.43 -4.24
CA THR A 52 6.37 7.08 -2.99
C THR A 52 7.62 7.95 -3.18
N GLY A 53 8.58 7.52 -4.00
CA GLY A 53 9.76 8.34 -4.35
C GLY A 53 9.40 9.55 -5.19
N VAL A 54 8.48 9.39 -6.15
CA VAL A 54 7.94 10.50 -6.95
C VAL A 54 7.21 11.50 -6.05
N ALA A 55 6.46 11.02 -5.05
CA ALA A 55 5.80 11.87 -4.06
C ALA A 55 6.79 12.68 -3.21
N ILE A 56 7.95 12.08 -2.84
CA ILE A 56 9.01 12.77 -2.09
C ILE A 56 9.69 13.84 -2.97
N ILE A 57 9.94 13.57 -4.25
CA ILE A 57 10.51 14.55 -5.19
C ILE A 57 9.55 15.73 -5.38
N ILE A 58 8.25 15.46 -5.53
CA ILE A 58 7.23 16.51 -5.66
C ILE A 58 7.10 17.31 -4.36
N ASN A 59 7.15 16.65 -3.20
CA ASN A 59 7.17 17.33 -1.91
C ASN A 59 8.44 18.19 -1.71
N TYR A 60 9.59 17.78 -2.26
CA TYR A 60 10.80 18.59 -2.27
C TYR A 60 10.63 19.90 -3.07
N LEU A 61 9.95 19.85 -4.22
CA LEU A 61 9.68 21.05 -5.03
C LEU A 61 8.54 21.91 -4.46
N PHE A 62 7.56 21.28 -3.80
CA PHE A 62 6.41 21.96 -3.18
C PHE A 62 6.27 21.53 -1.70
N PRO A 63 6.93 22.25 -0.77
CA PRO A 63 7.08 21.85 0.64
C PRO A 63 5.78 21.82 1.47
N GLN A 64 4.62 22.15 0.89
CA GLN A 64 3.35 22.29 1.61
C GLN A 64 2.51 21.01 1.67
N CYS A 65 2.86 19.94 0.94
CA CYS A 65 1.98 18.78 0.78
C CYS A 65 2.52 17.54 1.51
N PRO A 66 1.88 17.03 2.58
CA PRO A 66 2.32 15.83 3.28
C PRO A 66 2.62 14.66 2.32
N VAL A 67 3.76 14.00 2.48
CA VAL A 67 4.20 12.91 1.59
C VAL A 67 3.15 11.79 1.52
N GLY A 68 2.45 11.52 2.62
CA GLY A 68 1.33 10.55 2.65
C GLY A 68 0.15 10.96 1.77
N PHE A 69 -0.25 12.25 1.78
CA PHE A 69 -1.36 12.73 0.96
C PHE A 69 -0.98 12.78 -0.52
N THR A 70 0.23 13.26 -0.82
CA THR A 70 0.77 13.30 -2.19
C THR A 70 0.94 11.89 -2.77
N GLY A 71 1.45 10.95 -1.98
CA GLY A 71 1.61 9.55 -2.37
C GLY A 71 0.28 8.82 -2.59
N PHE A 72 -0.74 9.13 -1.78
CA PHE A 72 -2.10 8.63 -1.99
C PHE A 72 -2.70 9.17 -3.30
N LEU A 73 -2.61 10.49 -3.50
CA LEU A 73 -3.14 11.15 -4.68
C LEU A 73 -2.48 10.67 -5.98
N LEU A 74 -1.19 10.34 -5.92
CA LEU A 74 -0.44 9.75 -7.02
C LEU A 74 -0.75 8.26 -7.26
N ASN A 75 -1.08 7.50 -6.21
CA ASN A 75 -1.47 6.09 -6.37
C ASN A 75 -2.86 5.93 -6.98
N VAL A 76 -3.82 6.81 -6.69
CA VAL A 76 -5.18 6.74 -7.25
C VAL A 76 -5.21 6.63 -8.79
N PRO A 77 -4.57 7.53 -9.57
CA PRO A 77 -4.54 7.42 -11.03
C PRO A 77 -3.75 6.19 -11.49
N LEU A 78 -2.71 5.78 -10.76
CA LEU A 78 -1.95 4.57 -11.09
C LEU A 78 -2.81 3.30 -10.94
N ILE A 79 -3.63 3.20 -9.90
CA ILE A 79 -4.57 2.09 -9.68
C ILE A 79 -5.61 2.04 -10.81
N ILE A 80 -6.12 3.20 -11.22
CA ILE A 80 -7.07 3.30 -12.35
C ILE A 80 -6.40 2.83 -13.65
N LEU A 81 -5.18 3.30 -13.94
CA LEU A 81 -4.41 2.88 -15.10
C LEU A 81 -4.09 1.38 -15.07
N ALA A 82 -3.69 0.85 -13.91
CA ALA A 82 -3.45 -0.57 -13.72
C ALA A 82 -4.71 -1.39 -13.97
N TRP A 83 -5.88 -0.96 -13.49
CA TRP A 83 -7.15 -1.63 -13.77
C TRP A 83 -7.43 -1.67 -15.28
N ILE A 84 -7.26 -0.56 -15.98
CA ILE A 84 -7.57 -0.44 -17.41
C ILE A 84 -6.59 -1.25 -18.27
N PHE A 85 -5.29 -1.23 -17.97
CA PHE A 85 -4.28 -1.93 -18.76
C PHE A 85 -4.17 -3.42 -18.41
N ILE A 86 -4.10 -3.76 -17.12
CA ILE A 86 -3.93 -5.15 -16.67
C ILE A 86 -5.25 -5.93 -16.79
N GLY A 87 -6.39 -5.29 -16.53
CA GLY A 87 -7.71 -5.91 -16.66
C GLY A 87 -8.10 -6.22 -18.10
N LYS A 88 -7.35 -5.71 -19.08
CA LYS A 88 -7.48 -6.07 -20.50
C LYS A 88 -6.68 -7.32 -20.89
N PHE A 89 -5.77 -7.77 -20.02
CA PHE A 89 -4.87 -8.89 -20.26
C PHE A 89 -5.31 -10.19 -19.55
N PHE A 90 -6.38 -10.14 -18.74
CA PHE A 90 -6.93 -11.26 -17.98
C PHE A 90 -8.39 -11.57 -18.34
#